data_AF-A0A485KGU4-F1
#
_entry.id   AF-A0A485KGU4-F1
#
_cell.length_a   1.000
_cell.length_b   1.000
_cell.length_c   1.000
_cell.angle_alpha   90.00
_cell.angle_beta   90.00
_cell.angle_gamma   90.00
#
_symmetry.space_group_name_H-M   'P 1'
#
loop_
_entity.id
_entity.type
_entity.pdbx_description
1 polymer ?
#
loop_
_entity_poly.entity_id
_entity_poly.type
_entity_poly.pdbx_seq_one_letter_code
_entity_poly.pdbx_strand_id
1 'polypeptide(L)'
;MSNASLTSMDYIKRAATELSNAMKTMEAHVSELKTKEAHWLELERRDQVNLVDVPKLVTLNVGGSLFTTSKETLLRVEGSNFHAMLGSGHWKPDVGNAYFLDLHAPTFYRVLTFLRTGKPWLDGLNTYEELRTSMEYLHLTSPSLVVWATTASSNREDSYMYQVASNEVMKGDGQQLCTNVIR
;
A
#
# COMPACT_ATOMS: atom_id res chain seq x y z
N MET A 1 61.36 -12.04 -30.30
CA MET A 1 60.05 -11.69 -29.73
C MET A 1 59.09 -11.52 -30.90
N SER A 2 58.26 -12.53 -31.20
CA SER A 2 57.43 -12.55 -32.41
C SER A 2 56.20 -11.65 -32.22
N ASN A 3 56.03 -10.66 -33.09
CA ASN A 3 54.89 -9.74 -33.09
C ASN A 3 53.85 -10.27 -34.09
N ALA A 4 52.82 -10.97 -33.59
CA ALA A 4 51.77 -11.52 -34.44
C ALA A 4 50.84 -10.39 -34.92
N SER A 5 50.95 -10.02 -36.20
CA SER A 5 50.01 -9.10 -36.85
C SER A 5 48.70 -9.84 -37.11
N LEU A 6 47.63 -9.43 -36.41
CA LEU A 6 46.27 -9.97 -36.60
C LEU A 6 45.74 -9.58 -37.98
N THR A 7 45.21 -10.55 -38.72
CA THR A 7 44.61 -10.29 -40.04
C THR A 7 43.19 -9.75 -39.89
N SER A 8 42.67 -9.02 -40.88
CA SER A 8 41.27 -8.54 -40.87
C SER A 8 40.23 -9.66 -40.66
N MET A 9 40.54 -10.88 -41.09
CA MET A 9 39.66 -12.03 -40.91
C MET A 9 39.60 -12.50 -39.45
N ASP A 10 40.67 -12.31 -38.67
CA ASP A 10 40.70 -12.67 -37.25
C ASP A 10 39.82 -11.74 -36.40
N TYR A 11 39.76 -10.46 -36.76
CA TYR A 11 38.85 -9.49 -36.14
C TYR A 11 37.38 -9.85 -36.41
N ILE A 12 37.05 -10.21 -37.64
CA ILE A 12 35.68 -10.60 -38.02
C ILE A 12 35.26 -11.87 -37.27
N LYS A 13 36.15 -12.87 -37.19
CA LYS A 13 35.88 -14.11 -36.43
C LYS A 13 35.65 -13.84 -34.95
N ARG A 14 36.46 -12.98 -34.35
CA ARG A 14 36.32 -12.61 -32.94
C ARG A 14 35.02 -11.84 -32.68
N ALA A 15 34.69 -10.87 -33.54
CA ALA A 15 33.42 -10.15 -33.42
C ALA A 15 32.21 -11.09 -33.58
N ALA A 16 32.28 -12.05 -34.50
CA ALA A 16 31.22 -13.04 -34.71
C ALA A 16 31.06 -13.99 -33.51
N THR A 17 32.15 -14.43 -32.88
CA THR A 17 32.08 -15.27 -31.67
C THR A 17 31.58 -14.50 -30.47
N GLU A 18 31.98 -13.24 -30.30
CA GLU A 18 31.47 -12.36 -29.25
C GLU A 18 29.96 -12.14 -29.40
N LEU A 19 29.47 -11.87 -30.61
CA LEU A 19 28.03 -11.74 -30.88
C LEU A 19 27.28 -13.05 -30.62
N SER A 20 27.80 -14.19 -31.07
CA SER A 20 27.18 -15.50 -30.83
C SER A 20 27.08 -15.82 -29.34
N ASN A 21 28.11 -15.51 -28.57
CA ASN A 21 28.10 -15.69 -27.11
C ASN A 21 27.10 -14.75 -26.45
N ALA A 22 27.06 -13.48 -26.86
CA ALA A 22 26.09 -12.52 -26.35
C ALA A 22 24.64 -12.95 -26.63
N MET A 23 24.36 -13.48 -27.83
CA MET A 23 23.03 -14.01 -28.18
C MET A 23 22.63 -15.19 -27.29
N LYS A 24 23.55 -16.14 -27.03
CA LYS A 24 23.29 -17.27 -26.12
C LYS A 24 22.97 -16.80 -24.70
N THR A 25 23.73 -15.83 -24.20
CA THR A 25 23.48 -15.23 -22.87
C THR A 25 22.11 -14.55 -22.83
N MET A 26 21.77 -13.77 -23.86
CA MET A 26 20.47 -13.12 -23.95
C MET A 26 19.31 -14.12 -24.05
N GLU A 27 19.47 -15.19 -24.81
CA GLU A 27 18.46 -16.26 -24.89
C GLU A 27 18.26 -16.98 -23.55
N ALA A 28 19.34 -17.23 -22.80
CA ALA A 28 19.26 -17.77 -21.45
C ALA A 28 18.49 -16.82 -20.51
N HIS A 29 18.79 -15.52 -20.56
CA HIS A 29 18.05 -14.53 -19.76
C HIS A 29 16.58 -14.41 -20.17
N VAL A 30 16.27 -14.47 -21.47
CA VAL A 30 14.87 -14.46 -21.94
C VAL A 30 14.12 -15.70 -21.47
N SER A 31 14.76 -16.87 -21.48
CA SER A 31 14.18 -18.11 -20.95
C SER A 31 13.96 -18.00 -19.43
N GLU A 32 14.91 -17.44 -18.70
CA GLU A 32 14.79 -17.19 -17.27
C GLU A 32 13.65 -16.20 -16.95
N LEU A 33 13.52 -15.12 -17.72
CA LEU A 33 12.42 -14.17 -17.55
C LEU A 33 11.07 -14.81 -17.84
N LYS A 34 10.95 -15.62 -18.90
CA LYS A 34 9.72 -16.35 -19.22
C LYS A 34 9.31 -17.33 -18.11
N THR A 35 10.28 -18.05 -17.55
CA THR A 35 10.00 -18.98 -16.44
C THR A 35 9.58 -18.25 -15.17
N LYS A 36 10.24 -17.13 -14.86
CA LYS A 36 9.84 -16.24 -13.76
C LYS A 36 8.43 -15.68 -13.98
N GLU A 37 8.11 -15.19 -15.17
CA GLU A 37 6.78 -14.68 -15.53
C GLU A 37 5.70 -15.75 -15.38
N ALA A 38 5.93 -16.96 -15.91
CA ALA A 38 5.00 -18.08 -15.74
C ALA A 38 4.79 -18.45 -14.27
N HIS A 39 5.85 -18.41 -13.47
CA HIS A 39 5.77 -18.65 -12.02
C HIS A 39 4.99 -17.53 -11.30
N TRP A 40 5.19 -16.26 -11.67
CA TRP A 40 4.41 -15.14 -11.12
C TRP A 40 2.92 -15.26 -11.46
N LEU A 41 2.58 -15.60 -12.70
CA LEU A 41 1.19 -15.83 -13.12
C LEU A 41 0.53 -17.01 -12.39
N GLU A 42 1.30 -18.06 -12.07
CA GLU A 42 0.83 -19.17 -11.24
C GLU A 42 0.46 -18.70 -9.83
N LEU A 43 1.33 -17.91 -9.19
CA LEU A 43 1.08 -17.35 -7.87
C LEU A 43 -0.15 -16.44 -7.88
N GLU A 44 -0.26 -15.53 -8.85
CA GLU A 44 -1.39 -14.60 -8.95
C GLU A 44 -2.73 -15.33 -9.13
N ARG A 45 -2.73 -16.41 -9.92
CA ARG A 45 -3.93 -17.25 -10.07
C ARG A 45 -4.30 -17.95 -8.77
N ARG A 46 -3.31 -18.44 -8.00
CA ARG A 46 -3.56 -19.05 -6.69
C ARG A 46 -4.14 -18.03 -5.71
N ASP A 47 -3.64 -16.81 -5.74
CA ASP A 47 -4.17 -15.72 -4.93
C ASP A 47 -5.63 -15.46 -5.25
N GLN A 48 -5.97 -15.42 -6.55
CA GLN A 48 -7.35 -15.20 -6.97
C GLN A 48 -8.30 -16.33 -6.57
N VAL A 49 -7.86 -17.59 -6.64
CA VAL A 49 -8.65 -18.75 -6.16
C VAL A 49 -8.88 -18.66 -4.66
N ASN A 50 -7.84 -18.41 -3.87
CA ASN A 50 -7.95 -18.32 -2.42
C ASN A 50 -8.88 -17.17 -1.98
N LEU A 51 -8.83 -16.03 -2.68
CA LEU A 51 -9.71 -14.89 -2.41
C LEU A 51 -11.19 -15.21 -2.61
N VAL A 52 -11.55 -16.17 -3.46
CA VAL A 52 -12.95 -16.62 -3.63
C VAL A 52 -13.45 -17.29 -2.36
N ASP A 53 -12.63 -18.12 -1.73
CA ASP A 53 -12.99 -18.91 -0.54
C ASP A 53 -13.02 -18.08 0.75
N VAL A 54 -12.39 -16.90 0.78
CA VAL A 54 -12.44 -16.01 1.94
C VAL A 54 -13.88 -15.50 2.17
N PRO A 55 -14.43 -15.65 3.39
CA PRO A 55 -15.76 -15.16 3.74
C PRO A 55 -15.95 -13.66 3.49
N LYS A 56 -17.21 -13.22 3.30
CA LYS A 56 -17.53 -11.80 3.10
C LYS A 56 -17.12 -10.93 4.30
N LEU A 57 -17.25 -11.46 5.51
CA LEU A 57 -16.82 -10.84 6.75
C LEU A 57 -15.58 -11.57 7.27
N VAL A 58 -14.55 -10.80 7.59
CA VAL A 58 -13.28 -11.29 8.12
C VAL A 58 -13.12 -10.73 9.53
N THR A 59 -12.81 -11.62 10.47
CA THR A 59 -12.48 -11.25 11.85
C THR A 59 -10.97 -11.18 12.02
N LEU A 60 -10.50 -10.09 12.60
CA LEU A 60 -9.10 -9.82 12.92
C LEU A 60 -8.97 -9.77 14.45
N ASN A 61 -8.03 -10.51 15.01
CA ASN A 61 -7.62 -10.39 16.40
C ASN A 61 -6.37 -9.51 16.46
N VAL A 62 -6.54 -8.27 16.89
CA VAL A 62 -5.47 -7.27 16.95
C VAL A 62 -5.03 -7.09 18.39
N GLY A 63 -3.83 -7.56 18.75
CA GLY A 63 -3.30 -7.44 20.12
C GLY A 63 -4.26 -7.97 21.20
N GLY A 64 -5.09 -8.98 20.87
CA GLY A 64 -6.11 -9.55 21.77
C GLY A 64 -7.53 -8.99 21.59
N SER A 65 -7.73 -7.94 20.79
CA SER A 65 -9.05 -7.35 20.52
C SER A 65 -9.62 -7.78 19.17
N LEU A 66 -10.89 -8.18 19.16
CA LEU A 66 -11.54 -8.64 17.93
C LEU A 66 -12.16 -7.48 17.14
N PHE A 67 -11.83 -7.41 15.86
CA PHE A 67 -12.39 -6.49 14.88
C PHE A 67 -12.99 -7.28 13.72
N THR A 68 -14.25 -7.03 13.37
CA THR A 68 -14.87 -7.65 12.19
C THR A 68 -15.11 -6.59 11.12
N THR A 69 -14.73 -6.89 9.88
CA THR A 69 -14.91 -6.00 8.74
C THR A 69 -15.14 -6.79 7.45
N SER A 70 -15.51 -6.13 6.37
CA SER A 70 -15.71 -6.80 5.08
C SER A 70 -14.40 -7.08 4.36
N LYS A 71 -14.35 -8.20 3.64
CA LYS A 71 -13.24 -8.55 2.72
C LYS A 71 -12.94 -7.41 1.76
N GLU A 72 -13.97 -6.78 1.21
CA GLU A 72 -13.85 -5.62 0.31
C GLU A 72 -13.13 -4.43 0.96
N THR A 73 -13.34 -4.19 2.26
CA THR A 73 -12.64 -3.12 2.99
C THR A 73 -11.15 -3.44 3.12
N LEU A 74 -10.81 -4.69 3.43
CA LEU A 74 -9.42 -5.12 3.57
C LEU A 74 -8.65 -5.11 2.24
N LEU A 75 -9.34 -5.44 1.15
CA LEU A 75 -8.78 -5.45 -0.21
C LEU A 75 -8.88 -4.11 -0.93
N ARG A 76 -9.31 -3.03 -0.26
CA ARG A 76 -9.44 -1.72 -0.92
C ARG A 76 -8.09 -1.13 -1.36
N VAL A 77 -7.04 -1.43 -0.61
CA VAL A 77 -5.68 -0.99 -0.92
C VAL A 77 -4.94 -2.17 -1.53
N GLU A 78 -4.73 -2.10 -2.84
CA GLU A 78 -3.91 -3.05 -3.59
C GLU A 78 -2.47 -3.06 -3.06
N GLY A 79 -1.85 -4.23 -2.99
CA GLY A 79 -0.48 -4.40 -2.49
C GLY A 79 -0.31 -4.23 -0.97
N SER A 80 -1.40 -3.98 -0.22
CA SER A 80 -1.35 -4.02 1.25
C SER A 80 -1.13 -5.44 1.78
N ASN A 81 -0.65 -5.57 3.01
CA ASN A 81 -0.46 -6.90 3.60
C ASN A 81 -1.76 -7.69 3.75
N PHE A 82 -2.93 -7.04 3.71
CA PHE A 82 -4.22 -7.75 3.66
C PHE A 82 -4.43 -8.52 2.36
N HIS A 83 -3.92 -8.02 1.22
CA HIS A 83 -3.94 -8.75 -0.04
C HIS A 83 -3.11 -10.03 0.06
N ALA A 84 -1.90 -9.94 0.60
CA ALA A 84 -1.04 -11.10 0.81
C ALA A 84 -1.63 -12.09 1.83
N MET A 85 -2.21 -11.57 2.93
CA MET A 85 -2.82 -12.39 3.99
C MET A 85 -4.02 -13.18 3.48
N LEU A 86 -4.91 -12.54 2.71
CA LEU A 86 -6.13 -13.19 2.21
C LEU A 86 -5.90 -13.96 0.90
N GLY A 87 -4.97 -13.53 0.06
CA GLY A 87 -4.66 -14.14 -1.24
C GLY A 87 -3.71 -15.32 -1.14
N SER A 88 -2.62 -15.24 -0.36
CA SER A 88 -1.57 -16.27 -0.42
C SER A 88 -2.00 -17.65 0.08
N GLY A 89 -3.08 -17.73 0.87
CA GLY A 89 -3.54 -18.98 1.51
C GLY A 89 -2.60 -19.54 2.58
N HIS A 90 -1.43 -18.92 2.79
CA HIS A 90 -0.47 -19.29 3.83
C HIS A 90 -0.92 -18.82 5.21
N TRP A 91 -1.64 -17.71 5.27
CA TRP A 91 -2.16 -17.16 6.51
C TRP A 91 -3.52 -17.79 6.77
N LYS A 92 -3.57 -18.64 7.80
CA LYS A 92 -4.82 -19.26 8.26
C LYS A 92 -5.29 -18.56 9.52
N PRO A 93 -6.60 -18.35 9.67
CA PRO A 93 -7.13 -17.83 10.90
C PRO A 93 -6.90 -18.83 12.04
N ASP A 94 -6.74 -18.30 13.25
CA ASP A 94 -6.53 -19.07 14.47
C ASP A 94 -7.87 -19.61 15.02
N VAL A 95 -7.84 -20.15 16.25
CA VAL A 95 -9.02 -20.61 16.99
C VAL A 95 -10.11 -19.53 16.98
N GLY A 96 -11.28 -19.88 16.44
CA GLY A 96 -12.40 -18.94 16.30
C GLY A 96 -12.47 -18.21 14.96
N ASN A 97 -11.69 -18.63 13.96
CA ASN A 97 -11.72 -18.09 12.59
C ASN A 97 -11.30 -16.60 12.51
N ALA A 98 -10.39 -16.18 13.40
CA ALA A 98 -9.86 -14.82 13.45
C ALA A 98 -8.38 -14.77 13.04
N TYR A 99 -7.99 -13.80 12.22
CA TYR A 99 -6.60 -13.57 11.82
C TYR A 99 -5.87 -12.75 12.89
N PHE A 100 -4.79 -13.28 13.45
CA PHE A 100 -4.03 -12.58 14.47
C PHE A 100 -3.09 -11.52 13.87
N LEU A 101 -3.11 -10.32 14.43
CA LEU A 101 -2.26 -9.19 14.12
C LEU A 101 -1.65 -8.67 15.41
N ASP A 102 -0.32 -8.71 15.51
CA ASP A 102 0.41 -8.16 16.65
C ASP A 102 0.57 -6.64 16.51
N LEU A 103 -0.56 -5.93 16.56
CA LEU A 103 -0.65 -4.48 16.42
C LEU A 103 -1.42 -3.86 17.58
N HIS A 104 -1.29 -2.54 17.74
CA HIS A 104 -1.91 -1.80 18.81
C HIS A 104 -3.43 -1.64 18.61
N ALA A 105 -4.22 -2.38 19.39
CA ALA A 105 -5.68 -2.43 19.25
C ALA A 105 -6.40 -1.06 19.38
N PRO A 106 -6.06 -0.18 20.36
CA PRO A 106 -6.78 1.08 20.53
C PRO A 106 -6.70 2.04 19.33
N THR A 107 -5.65 1.95 18.52
CA THR A 107 -5.50 2.79 17.31
C THR A 107 -5.98 2.08 16.04
N PHE A 108 -6.22 0.77 16.10
CA PHE A 108 -6.55 -0.03 14.92
C PHE A 108 -7.90 0.32 14.26
N TYR A 109 -8.87 0.82 15.03
CA TYR A 109 -10.13 1.28 14.43
C TYR A 109 -9.91 2.39 13.40
N ARG A 110 -8.86 3.22 13.56
CA ARG A 110 -8.51 4.30 12.64
C ARG A 110 -7.92 3.77 11.34
N VAL A 111 -7.18 2.67 11.41
CA VAL A 111 -6.73 1.90 10.24
C VAL A 111 -7.94 1.40 9.45
N LEU A 112 -8.92 0.81 10.12
CA LEU A 112 -10.16 0.37 9.46
C LEU A 112 -10.96 1.53 8.89
N THR A 113 -11.01 2.68 9.57
CA THR A 113 -11.63 3.89 9.04
C THR A 113 -10.93 4.36 7.77
N PHE A 114 -9.59 4.39 7.76
CA PHE A 114 -8.81 4.71 6.57
C PHE A 114 -9.13 3.75 5.41
N LEU A 115 -9.19 2.43 5.67
CA LEU A 115 -9.57 1.46 4.65
C LEU A 115 -11.01 1.62 4.14
N ARG A 116 -11.92 2.23 4.90
CA ARG A 116 -13.30 2.48 4.46
C ARG A 116 -13.45 3.78 3.68
N THR A 117 -12.77 4.84 4.12
CA THR A 117 -12.98 6.21 3.62
C THR A 117 -11.86 6.70 2.70
N GLY A 118 -10.70 6.04 2.72
CA GLY A 118 -9.46 6.50 2.07
C GLY A 118 -8.80 7.69 2.78
N LYS A 119 -9.34 8.14 3.93
CA LYS A 119 -8.85 9.32 4.67
C LYS A 119 -8.38 8.91 6.07
N PRO A 120 -7.14 9.25 6.49
CA PRO A 120 -6.67 8.97 7.82
C PRO A 120 -7.44 9.83 8.83
N TRP A 121 -7.91 9.24 9.92
CA TRP A 121 -8.59 9.97 10.99
C TRP A 121 -7.63 10.19 12.16
N LEU A 122 -7.25 11.44 12.39
CA LEU A 122 -6.20 11.83 13.33
C LEU A 122 -6.71 12.53 14.60
N ASP A 123 -7.98 12.94 14.65
CA ASP A 123 -8.50 13.74 15.75
C ASP A 123 -8.39 13.03 17.10
N GLY A 124 -7.94 13.76 18.13
CA GLY A 124 -7.86 13.24 19.50
C GLY A 124 -6.77 12.19 19.73
N LEU A 125 -5.83 12.00 18.80
CA LEU A 125 -4.63 11.21 19.06
C LEU A 125 -3.63 12.03 19.89
N ASN A 126 -3.28 11.52 21.06
CA ASN A 126 -2.19 12.09 21.87
C ASN A 126 -0.82 11.76 21.25
N THR A 127 -0.68 10.59 20.63
CA THR A 127 0.53 10.12 19.95
C THR A 127 0.18 9.41 18.64
N TYR A 128 0.91 9.73 17.56
CA TYR A 128 0.68 9.14 16.23
C TYR A 128 1.50 7.87 15.97
N GLU A 129 2.45 7.55 16.85
CA GLU A 129 3.42 6.48 16.62
C GLU A 129 2.76 5.11 16.46
N GLU A 130 1.79 4.76 17.30
CA GLU A 130 1.12 3.45 17.22
C GLU A 130 0.27 3.29 15.95
N LEU A 131 -0.34 4.39 15.50
CA LEU A 131 -1.06 4.41 14.23
C LEU A 131 -0.09 4.32 13.05
N ARG A 132 1.01 5.09 13.09
CA ARG A 132 2.06 5.09 12.07
C ARG A 132 2.68 3.70 11.91
N THR A 133 3.07 3.06 13.01
CA THR A 133 3.59 1.69 13.04
C THR A 133 2.60 0.70 12.43
N SER A 134 1.31 0.82 12.75
CA SER A 134 0.27 -0.06 12.17
C SER A 134 0.11 0.15 10.66
N MET A 135 0.14 1.40 10.19
CA MET A 135 0.03 1.73 8.76
C MET A 135 1.25 1.26 7.96
N GLU A 136 2.45 1.44 8.53
CA GLU A 136 3.71 0.96 7.96
C GLU A 136 3.74 -0.56 7.89
N TYR A 137 3.43 -1.24 9.00
CA TYR A 137 3.37 -2.70 9.04
C TYR A 137 2.40 -3.25 8.01
N LEU A 138 1.25 -2.62 7.80
CA LEU A 138 0.23 -3.09 6.85
C LEU A 138 0.51 -2.68 5.40
N HIS A 139 1.61 -1.98 5.14
CA HIS A 139 1.95 -1.42 3.83
C HIS A 139 0.82 -0.57 3.26
N LEU A 140 0.14 0.18 4.14
CA LEU A 140 -0.93 1.10 3.76
C LEU A 140 -0.32 2.42 3.34
N THR A 141 0.40 2.43 2.22
CA THR A 141 0.95 3.64 1.60
C THR A 141 -0.01 4.11 0.50
N SER A 142 -0.94 5.00 0.84
CA SER A 142 -1.68 5.73 -0.20
C SER A 142 -0.87 6.94 -0.65
N PRO A 143 -0.95 7.37 -1.92
CA PRO A 143 -0.43 8.67 -2.37
C PRO A 143 -0.97 9.84 -1.53
N SER A 144 -2.18 9.71 -0.98
CA SER A 144 -2.74 10.69 -0.04
C SER A 144 -1.95 10.78 1.26
N LEU A 145 -1.15 9.75 1.59
CA LEU A 145 -0.35 9.72 2.80
C LEU A 145 1.00 10.42 2.68
N VAL A 146 1.59 10.41 1.48
CA VAL A 146 2.88 11.07 1.19
C VAL A 146 2.76 12.59 1.28
N VAL A 147 1.57 13.13 0.96
CA VAL A 147 1.30 14.57 1.09
C VAL A 147 1.27 15.01 2.57
N TRP A 148 0.69 14.22 3.49
CA TRP A 148 0.61 14.64 4.91
C TRP A 148 1.88 14.40 5.72
N ALA A 149 2.67 13.37 5.40
CA ALA A 149 3.94 13.12 6.10
C ALA A 149 4.90 14.31 5.91
N THR A 150 4.90 14.88 4.71
CA THR A 150 5.71 16.05 4.36
C THR A 150 5.23 17.32 5.08
N THR A 151 3.91 17.50 5.26
CA THR A 151 3.34 18.66 5.97
C THR A 151 3.51 18.57 7.50
N ALA A 152 3.39 17.37 8.07
CA ALA A 152 3.56 17.16 9.51
C ALA A 152 5.00 17.39 9.99
N SER A 153 6.00 17.06 9.16
CA SER A 153 7.41 17.32 9.47
C SER A 153 7.82 18.79 9.30
N SER A 154 7.07 19.59 8.53
CA SER A 154 7.36 21.01 8.31
C SER A 154 6.67 21.93 9.33
N ASN A 155 5.59 21.48 9.97
CA ASN A 155 4.76 22.32 10.82
C ASN A 155 5.06 22.10 12.30
N ARG A 156 6.26 22.50 12.73
CA ARG A 156 6.52 22.69 14.17
C ARG A 156 5.95 24.01 14.71
N GLU A 157 5.38 24.87 13.85
CA GLU A 157 4.80 26.16 14.28
C GLU A 157 3.38 26.49 13.75
N ASP A 158 2.84 25.79 12.74
CA ASP A 158 1.57 26.21 12.11
C ASP A 158 0.30 25.46 12.58
N SER A 159 0.33 24.89 13.80
CA SER A 159 -0.78 24.10 14.36
C SER A 159 -2.07 24.89 14.67
N TYR A 160 -2.11 26.21 14.47
CA TYR A 160 -3.26 27.04 14.87
C TYR A 160 -4.10 27.63 13.72
N MET A 161 -3.69 27.48 12.46
CA MET A 161 -4.39 28.16 11.34
C MET A 161 -5.50 27.34 10.66
N TYR A 162 -5.53 26.02 10.82
CA TYR A 162 -6.57 25.18 10.18
C TYR A 162 -7.88 25.06 10.97
N GLN A 163 -7.90 25.43 12.25
CA GLN A 163 -9.11 25.41 13.06
C GLN A 163 -10.03 26.61 12.83
N VAL A 164 -9.52 27.72 12.31
CA VAL A 164 -10.32 28.94 12.08
C VAL A 164 -11.10 28.85 10.76
N ALA A 165 -10.51 28.27 9.72
CA ALA A 165 -11.11 28.23 8.38
C ALA A 165 -12.34 27.29 8.28
N SER A 166 -12.44 26.26 9.12
CA SER A 166 -13.58 25.32 9.07
C SER A 166 -14.84 25.88 9.76
N ASN A 167 -14.71 26.91 10.59
CA ASN A 167 -15.84 27.52 11.30
C ASN A 167 -16.49 28.68 10.53
N GLU A 168 -15.83 29.24 9.52
CA GLU A 168 -16.36 30.35 8.72
C GLU A 168 -17.21 29.92 7.51
N VAL A 169 -17.19 28.63 7.13
CA VAL A 169 -17.86 28.15 5.89
C VAL A 169 -19.32 27.72 6.09
N MET A 170 -19.89 27.81 7.30
CA MET A 170 -21.29 27.43 7.57
C MET A 170 -22.24 28.61 7.86
N LYS A 171 -21.93 29.84 7.40
CA LYS A 171 -22.87 30.96 7.42
C LYS A 171 -22.78 31.84 6.17
N GLY A 172 -23.79 31.72 5.30
CA GLY A 172 -24.03 32.55 4.12
C GLY A 172 -24.50 31.66 2.97
N ASP A 173 -25.67 31.78 2.36
CA ASP A 173 -26.55 32.94 2.12
C ASP A 173 -28.02 32.48 2.06
N GLY A 174 -28.99 33.16 2.68
CA GLY A 174 -29.72 34.35 2.17
C GLY A 174 -31.22 33.96 2.14
N GLN A 175 -32.25 34.77 2.43
CA GLN A 175 -32.49 36.19 2.63
C GLN A 175 -33.71 36.31 3.57
N GLN A 176 -33.88 37.42 4.30
CA GLN A 176 -35.04 38.31 4.14
C GLN A 176 -34.89 39.52 5.07
N LEU A 177 -34.89 40.69 4.45
CA LEU A 177 -35.04 42.00 5.06
C LEU A 177 -36.33 42.08 5.89
N CYS A 178 -36.24 42.54 7.13
CA CYS A 178 -37.24 43.39 7.78
C CYS A 178 -36.53 44.22 8.85
N THR A 179 -36.27 45.48 8.51
CA THR A 179 -36.01 46.57 9.46
C THR A 179 -37.23 46.73 10.36
N ASN A 180 -37.04 46.83 11.68
CA ASN A 180 -37.67 47.90 12.46
C ASN A 180 -37.02 48.08 13.84
N VAL A 181 -36.87 49.36 14.13
CA VAL A 181 -36.35 50.00 15.33
C VAL A 181 -37.47 50.07 16.40
N ILE A 182 -37.08 50.27 17.66
CA ILE A 182 -37.90 50.77 18.81
C ILE A 182 -38.73 49.65 19.50
N ARG A 183 -38.67 49.38 20.81
CA ARG A 183 -38.40 50.19 22.01
C ARG A 183 -37.85 49.32 23.14
#